data_AF-A0A6N6RZJ6-F1
#
_entry.id   AF-A0A6N6RZJ6-F1
#
_cell.length_a   1.000
_cell.length_b   1.000
_cell.length_c   1.000
_cell.angle_alpha   90.00
_cell.angle_beta   90.00
_cell.angle_gamma   90.00
#
_symmetry.space_group_name_H-M   'P 1'
#
loop_
_entity.id
_entity.type
_entity.pdbx_description
1 polymer ?
#
loop_
_entity_poly.entity_id
_entity_poly.type
_entity_poly.pdbx_seq_one_letter_code
_entity_poly.pdbx_strand_id
1 'polypeptide(L)'
;MVQSGGKKFGADGSAVGDLVRDVGEMEVDKLVSRDPANLDEYGFVDSLTEFSVHTKDTEYPVIIGDRSPVGSGIYIYDLGEGRVLIVEDRYLWGFLRKKPEDFRERRLTRIEKDGVARITVRVGDFSTALVKDGGRWYEVIGGENRPADQKKVSELLDSFAELKAAGFEDDVHGNLEKYELTEPVAEIVFYGKGSEEGVLFGKRNDESTYFAKAKGADPVYTVSKNYFIILPKNNEDYLSK
;
A
#
# COMPACT_ATOMS: atom_id res chain seq x y z
N MET A 1 -1.10 10.07 8.31
CA MET A 1 0.24 9.51 8.57
C MET A 1 0.07 8.33 9.50
N VAL A 2 0.80 7.24 9.28
CA VAL A 2 0.90 6.12 10.23
C VAL A 2 2.11 6.34 11.11
N GLN A 3 1.98 6.12 12.42
CA GLN A 3 3.11 6.16 13.36
C GLN A 3 3.28 4.77 13.98
N SER A 4 4.50 4.24 13.94
CA SER A 4 4.83 2.95 14.56
C SER A 4 6.31 2.94 14.96
N GLY A 5 6.61 2.46 16.17
CA GLY A 5 7.98 2.38 16.69
C GLY A 5 8.73 3.73 16.69
N GLY A 6 8.03 4.85 16.87
CA GLY A 6 8.61 6.20 16.83
C GLY A 6 8.88 6.77 15.43
N LYS A 7 8.60 6.02 14.36
CA LYS A 7 8.73 6.47 12.97
C LYS A 7 7.38 6.91 12.41
N LYS A 8 7.41 7.80 11.40
CA LYS A 8 6.22 8.31 10.70
C LYS A 8 6.26 7.91 9.22
N PHE A 9 5.14 7.38 8.74
CA PHE A 9 4.98 6.91 7.37
C PHE A 9 3.77 7.56 6.70
N GLY A 10 3.83 7.67 5.37
CA GLY A 10 2.63 7.94 4.57
C GLY A 10 1.55 6.91 4.88
N ALA A 11 0.29 7.35 4.89
CA ALA A 11 -0.85 6.46 5.12
C ALA A 11 -1.53 6.14 3.79
N ASP A 12 -1.99 4.90 3.62
CA ASP A 12 -2.90 4.53 2.55
C ASP A 12 -4.28 5.13 2.89
N GLY A 13 -4.68 6.14 2.11
CA GLY A 13 -5.94 6.85 2.35
C GLY A 13 -7.18 5.97 2.20
N SER A 14 -7.12 4.90 1.42
CA SER A 14 -8.24 3.96 1.27
C SER A 14 -8.35 3.08 2.52
N ALA A 15 -7.22 2.51 2.97
CA ALA A 15 -7.19 1.69 4.18
C ALA A 15 -7.61 2.46 5.43
N VAL A 16 -7.18 3.72 5.56
CA VAL A 16 -7.61 4.62 6.64
C VAL A 16 -9.08 5.00 6.47
N GLY A 17 -9.52 5.33 5.26
CA GLY A 17 -10.91 5.69 4.98
C GLY A 17 -11.90 4.58 5.33
N ASP A 18 -11.56 3.32 5.00
CA ASP A 18 -12.36 2.15 5.38
C ASP A 18 -12.48 2.04 6.91
N LEU A 19 -11.38 2.19 7.65
CA LEU A 19 -11.40 2.15 9.12
C LEU A 19 -12.27 3.25 9.71
N VAL A 20 -12.15 4.48 9.20
CA VAL A 20 -12.96 5.62 9.65
C VAL A 20 -14.44 5.38 9.38
N ARG A 21 -14.79 4.81 8.21
CA ARG A 21 -16.17 4.43 7.90
C ARG A 21 -16.68 3.36 8.85
N ASP A 22 -15.90 2.29 9.08
CA ASP A 22 -16.30 1.18 9.95
C ASP A 22 -16.61 1.68 11.38
N VAL A 23 -15.85 2.67 11.89
CA VAL A 23 -16.16 3.32 13.17
C VAL A 23 -17.35 4.26 13.07
N GLY A 24 -17.43 5.07 12.01
CA GLY A 24 -18.51 6.04 11.84
C GLY A 24 -19.89 5.40 11.66
N GLU A 25 -19.93 4.17 11.15
CA GLU A 25 -21.12 3.35 10.99
C GLU A 25 -21.36 2.41 12.18
N MET A 26 -20.50 2.44 13.21
CA MET A 26 -20.62 1.54 14.35
C MET A 26 -21.89 1.83 15.13
N GLU A 27 -22.74 0.82 15.24
CA GLU A 27 -23.97 0.88 16.02
C GLU A 27 -23.85 0.04 17.29
N VAL A 28 -24.32 0.61 18.40
CA VAL A 28 -24.44 -0.09 19.68
C VAL A 28 -25.58 -1.08 19.57
N ASP A 29 -25.26 -2.37 19.60
CA ASP A 29 -26.24 -3.45 19.64
C ASP A 29 -26.91 -3.47 21.03
N LYS A 30 -26.10 -3.34 22.10
CA LYS A 30 -26.62 -3.37 23.47
C LYS A 30 -25.80 -2.52 24.43
N LEU A 31 -26.49 -1.77 25.29
CA LEU A 31 -25.94 -1.24 26.53
C LEU A 31 -25.99 -2.33 27.61
N VAL A 32 -24.83 -2.75 28.10
CA VAL A 32 -24.70 -3.85 29.08
C VAL A 32 -24.72 -3.31 30.50
N SER A 33 -23.89 -2.31 30.78
CA SER A 33 -23.82 -1.66 32.08
C SER A 33 -23.43 -0.20 31.95
N ARG A 34 -23.96 0.67 32.81
CA ARG A 34 -23.56 2.08 32.94
C ARG A 34 -22.51 2.32 34.04
N ASP A 35 -22.30 1.31 34.88
CA ASP A 35 -21.39 1.35 36.03
C ASP A 35 -20.97 -0.10 36.33
N PRO A 36 -20.02 -0.66 35.56
CA PRO A 36 -19.61 -2.05 35.70
C PRO A 36 -18.81 -2.26 36.99
N ALA A 37 -19.33 -3.08 37.90
CA ALA A 37 -18.65 -3.40 39.16
C ALA A 37 -17.42 -4.32 38.98
N ASN A 38 -17.39 -5.13 37.91
CA ASN A 38 -16.30 -6.04 37.60
C ASN A 38 -15.97 -5.99 36.11
N LEU A 39 -14.82 -5.42 35.73
CA LEU A 39 -14.39 -5.31 34.34
C LEU A 39 -13.80 -6.61 33.77
N ASP A 40 -13.36 -7.52 34.64
CA ASP A 40 -12.76 -8.80 34.27
C ASP A 40 -13.77 -9.74 33.60
N GLU A 41 -15.05 -9.65 33.97
CA GLU A 41 -16.12 -10.49 33.40
C GLU A 41 -16.38 -10.23 31.90
N TYR A 42 -15.84 -9.12 31.39
CA TYR A 42 -15.91 -8.72 29.98
C TYR A 42 -14.56 -8.86 29.26
N GLY A 43 -13.52 -9.36 29.93
CA GLY A 43 -12.18 -9.52 29.38
C GLY A 43 -11.39 -8.22 29.20
N PHE A 44 -11.71 -7.15 29.94
CA PHE A 44 -11.00 -5.87 29.79
C PHE A 44 -9.67 -5.79 30.54
N VAL A 45 -9.49 -6.54 31.64
CA VAL A 45 -8.29 -6.44 32.50
C VAL A 45 -7.03 -6.95 31.80
N ASP A 46 -7.14 -8.09 31.12
CA ASP A 46 -6.05 -8.69 30.37
C ASP A 46 -6.05 -8.28 28.88
N SER A 47 -6.94 -7.35 28.49
CA SER A 47 -7.01 -6.90 27.11
C SER A 47 -5.75 -6.14 26.71
N LEU A 48 -5.19 -6.53 25.57
CA LEU A 48 -4.07 -5.84 24.94
C LEU A 48 -4.52 -4.89 23.83
N THR A 49 -5.85 -4.69 23.66
CA THR A 49 -6.41 -3.93 22.55
C THR A 49 -7.20 -2.72 23.04
N GLU A 50 -6.54 -1.58 23.06
CA GLU A 50 -7.12 -0.27 23.27
C GLU A 50 -7.11 0.49 21.94
N PHE A 51 -8.16 1.26 21.67
CA PHE A 51 -8.13 2.23 20.58
C PHE A 51 -8.84 3.52 20.97
N SER A 52 -8.38 4.63 20.41
CA SER A 52 -9.04 5.91 20.54
C SER A 52 -9.25 6.54 19.17
N VAL A 53 -10.43 7.14 19.00
CA VAL A 53 -10.70 8.00 17.83
C VAL A 53 -10.66 9.44 18.28
N HIS A 54 -9.71 10.19 17.73
CA HIS A 54 -9.59 11.62 17.97
C HIS A 54 -10.26 12.37 16.83
N THR A 55 -11.30 13.11 17.17
CA THR A 55 -11.88 14.15 16.32
C THR A 55 -11.24 15.50 16.64
N LYS A 56 -11.66 16.57 15.97
CA LYS A 56 -11.15 17.92 16.24
C LYS A 56 -11.38 18.35 17.70
N ASP A 57 -12.50 17.94 18.28
CA ASP A 57 -13.00 18.47 19.55
C ASP A 57 -13.10 17.41 20.65
N THR A 58 -13.01 16.12 20.31
CA THR A 58 -13.30 15.02 21.25
C THR A 58 -12.49 13.77 20.93
N GLU A 59 -12.02 13.11 21.99
CA GLU A 59 -11.44 11.77 21.94
C GLU A 59 -12.48 10.76 22.42
N TYR A 60 -12.56 9.63 21.72
CA TYR A 60 -13.40 8.49 22.07
C TYR A 60 -12.50 7.29 22.40
N PRO A 61 -12.01 7.19 23.65
CA PRO A 61 -11.16 6.08 24.08
C PRO A 61 -11.99 4.87 24.45
N VAL A 62 -11.61 3.70 23.93
CA VAL A 62 -12.30 2.44 24.24
C VAL A 62 -11.34 1.27 24.43
N ILE A 63 -11.74 0.31 25.26
CA ILE A 63 -11.07 -0.98 25.42
C ILE A 63 -11.93 -2.05 24.78
N ILE A 64 -11.34 -2.86 23.89
CA ILE A 64 -12.03 -4.02 23.32
C ILE A 64 -11.85 -5.20 24.27
N GLY A 65 -12.95 -5.82 24.66
CA GLY A 65 -12.98 -7.00 25.52
C GLY A 65 -13.27 -8.28 24.75
N ASP A 66 -13.83 -9.25 25.46
CA ASP A 66 -14.16 -10.56 24.94
C ASP A 66 -15.37 -10.52 24.00
N ARG A 67 -15.48 -11.59 23.20
CA ARG A 67 -16.72 -11.88 22.47
C ARG A 67 -17.83 -12.16 23.47
N SER A 68 -19.00 -11.58 23.22
CA SER A 68 -20.20 -11.87 23.99
C SER A 68 -20.49 -13.38 23.94
N PRO A 69 -20.80 -14.02 25.09
CA PRO A 69 -21.17 -15.44 25.12
C PRO A 69 -22.53 -15.70 24.42
N VAL A 70 -23.29 -14.64 24.13
CA VAL A 70 -24.58 -14.69 23.43
C VAL A 70 -24.55 -13.78 22.21
N GLY A 71 -24.89 -14.32 21.05
CA GLY A 71 -24.87 -13.58 19.77
C GLY A 71 -23.47 -13.50 19.14
N SER A 72 -23.27 -12.53 18.26
CA SER A 72 -22.02 -12.31 17.50
C SER A 72 -21.30 -11.01 17.86
N GLY A 73 -21.68 -10.38 18.96
CA GLY A 73 -21.13 -9.10 19.38
C GLY A 73 -19.87 -9.22 20.24
N ILE A 74 -19.18 -8.11 20.42
CA ILE A 74 -17.97 -7.96 21.23
C ILE A 74 -18.21 -6.88 22.29
N TYR A 75 -17.73 -7.12 23.50
CA TYR A 75 -17.76 -6.11 24.55
C TYR A 75 -16.80 -4.97 24.25
N ILE A 76 -17.27 -3.73 24.43
CA ILE A 76 -16.41 -2.55 24.45
C ILE A 76 -16.65 -1.77 25.73
N TYR A 77 -15.57 -1.31 26.34
CA TYR A 77 -15.62 -0.37 27.44
C TYR A 77 -15.40 1.05 26.91
N ASP A 78 -16.45 1.86 26.97
CA ASP A 78 -16.39 3.29 26.68
C ASP A 78 -15.81 3.99 27.91
N LEU A 79 -14.52 4.34 27.84
CA LEU A 79 -13.79 4.97 28.93
C LEU A 79 -14.24 6.40 29.18
N GLY A 80 -14.85 7.07 28.18
CA GLY A 80 -15.36 8.43 28.32
C GLY A 80 -16.62 8.50 29.17
N GLU A 81 -17.51 7.52 29.04
CA GLU A 81 -18.76 7.44 29.79
C GLU A 81 -18.75 6.40 30.93
N GLY A 82 -17.71 5.57 31.05
CA GLY A 82 -17.61 4.54 32.08
C GLY A 82 -18.62 3.41 31.92
N ARG A 83 -19.01 3.08 30.67
CA ARG A 83 -20.09 2.13 30.36
C ARG A 83 -19.61 0.98 29.48
N VAL A 84 -20.26 -0.17 29.64
CA VAL A 84 -20.00 -1.38 28.85
C VAL A 84 -21.08 -1.55 27.79
N LEU A 85 -20.64 -1.74 26.55
CA LEU A 85 -21.47 -1.88 25.37
C LEU A 85 -21.17 -3.21 24.67
N ILE A 86 -22.09 -3.67 23.83
CA ILE A 86 -21.85 -4.69 22.81
C ILE A 86 -22.03 -4.02 21.45
N VAL A 87 -21.08 -4.29 20.55
CA VAL A 87 -21.20 -3.98 19.12
C VAL A 87 -20.95 -5.22 18.28
N GLU A 88 -21.41 -5.21 17.04
CA GLU A 88 -21.11 -6.29 16.10
C GLU A 88 -19.60 -6.38 15.80
N ASP A 89 -19.08 -7.62 15.77
CA ASP A 89 -17.67 -7.91 15.46
C ASP A 89 -17.16 -7.23 14.18
N ARG A 90 -18.03 -7.06 13.16
CA ARG A 90 -17.65 -6.48 11.87
C ARG A 90 -17.07 -5.07 11.98
N TYR A 91 -17.56 -4.24 12.91
CA TYR A 91 -17.08 -2.87 13.09
C TYR A 91 -15.67 -2.81 13.68
N LEU A 92 -15.22 -3.89 14.33
CA LEU A 92 -13.93 -3.98 14.99
C LEU A 92 -12.86 -4.67 14.14
N TRP A 93 -13.19 -5.21 12.97
CA TRP A 93 -12.25 -5.95 12.12
C TRP A 93 -11.03 -5.12 11.72
N GLY A 94 -11.22 -3.83 11.45
CA GLY A 94 -10.13 -2.91 11.13
C GLY A 94 -9.11 -2.75 12.26
N PHE A 95 -9.52 -2.94 13.52
CA PHE A 95 -8.64 -2.85 14.70
C PHE A 95 -8.06 -4.20 15.10
N LEU A 96 -8.89 -5.26 15.04
CA LEU A 96 -8.53 -6.59 15.53
C LEU A 96 -7.66 -7.39 14.56
N ARG A 97 -7.74 -7.08 13.25
CA ARG A 97 -7.10 -7.91 12.20
C ARG A 97 -6.00 -7.19 11.43
N LYS A 98 -5.88 -5.87 11.57
CA LYS A 98 -4.86 -5.09 10.88
C LYS A 98 -3.77 -4.66 11.86
N LYS A 99 -2.55 -4.56 11.37
CA LYS A 99 -1.40 -3.99 12.06
C LYS A 99 -1.12 -2.58 11.52
N PRO A 100 -0.31 -1.76 12.21
CA PRO A 100 0.06 -0.43 11.71
C PRO A 100 0.59 -0.46 10.28
N GLU A 101 1.32 -1.50 9.90
CA GLU A 101 1.85 -1.68 8.54
C GLU A 101 0.78 -1.74 7.45
N ASP A 102 -0.42 -2.25 7.76
CA ASP A 102 -1.51 -2.39 6.80
C ASP A 102 -2.15 -1.04 6.42
N PHE A 103 -1.90 -0.01 7.22
CA PHE A 103 -2.36 1.36 6.96
C PHE A 103 -1.30 2.22 6.28
N ARG A 104 -0.07 1.72 6.10
CA ARG A 104 1.01 2.46 5.45
C ARG A 104 0.76 2.55 3.94
N GLU A 105 1.15 3.67 3.33
CA GLU A 105 1.13 3.83 1.88
C GLU A 105 1.99 2.75 1.20
N ARG A 106 1.36 1.99 0.30
CA ARG A 106 1.99 0.86 -0.41
C ARG A 106 2.28 1.18 -1.87
N ARG A 107 1.75 2.28 -2.41
CA ARG A 107 1.99 2.68 -3.80
C ARG A 107 3.41 3.21 -3.94
N LEU A 108 4.17 2.64 -4.88
CA LEU A 108 5.49 3.18 -5.24
C LEU A 108 5.40 4.24 -6.34
N THR A 109 4.29 4.27 -7.07
CA THR A 109 4.03 5.16 -8.20
C THR A 109 2.61 5.70 -8.13
N ARG A 110 2.39 6.91 -8.66
CA ARG A 110 1.08 7.55 -8.79
C ARG A 110 0.81 7.98 -10.24
N ILE A 111 1.33 7.20 -11.18
CA ILE A 111 1.27 7.53 -12.60
C ILE A 111 -0.18 7.69 -13.09
N GLU A 112 -0.45 8.82 -13.75
CA GLU A 112 -1.68 9.03 -14.50
C GLU A 112 -1.45 8.55 -15.95
N LYS A 113 -1.94 7.34 -16.27
CA LYS A 113 -1.67 6.65 -17.55
C LYS A 113 -1.85 7.53 -18.78
N ASP A 114 -2.93 8.31 -18.81
CA ASP A 114 -3.27 9.18 -19.94
C ASP A 114 -2.29 10.35 -20.11
N GLY A 115 -1.66 10.78 -19.01
CA GLY A 115 -0.67 11.84 -18.97
C GLY A 115 0.76 11.40 -19.31
N VAL A 116 1.03 10.09 -19.40
CA VAL A 116 2.36 9.58 -19.74
C VAL A 116 2.63 9.79 -21.23
N ALA A 117 3.75 10.44 -21.53
CA ALA A 117 4.21 10.76 -22.88
C ALA A 117 5.44 9.94 -23.31
N ARG A 118 6.24 9.47 -22.34
CA ARG A 118 7.42 8.64 -22.59
C ARG A 118 7.62 7.63 -21.46
N ILE A 119 8.14 6.46 -21.81
CA ILE A 119 8.58 5.43 -20.88
C ILE A 119 10.01 5.07 -21.22
N THR A 120 10.89 4.93 -20.23
CA THR A 120 12.21 4.31 -20.42
C THR A 120 12.31 3.07 -19.56
N VAL A 121 12.83 2.00 -20.12
CA VAL A 121 13.06 0.72 -19.42
C VAL A 121 14.51 0.31 -19.59
N ARG A 122 15.13 -0.17 -18.51
CA ARG A 122 16.42 -0.85 -18.51
C ARG A 122 16.28 -2.17 -17.76
N VAL A 123 16.78 -3.27 -18.32
CA VAL A 123 16.83 -4.59 -17.69
C VAL A 123 18.19 -5.21 -18.02
N GLY A 124 19.07 -5.37 -17.02
CA GLY A 124 20.47 -5.72 -17.27
C GLY A 124 21.12 -4.74 -18.24
N ASP A 125 21.69 -5.27 -19.33
CA ASP A 125 22.32 -4.50 -20.41
C ASP A 125 21.33 -4.00 -21.48
N PHE A 126 20.09 -4.50 -21.46
CA PHE A 126 19.06 -4.08 -22.40
C PHE A 126 18.43 -2.77 -21.94
N SER A 127 18.19 -1.86 -22.89
CA SER A 127 17.41 -0.65 -22.65
C SER A 127 16.57 -0.29 -23.86
N THR A 128 15.40 0.29 -23.61
CA THR A 128 14.49 0.77 -24.64
C THR A 128 13.72 2.00 -24.16
N ALA A 129 13.19 2.77 -25.10
CA ALA A 129 12.31 3.88 -24.84
C ALA A 129 11.04 3.77 -25.68
N LEU A 130 9.90 4.03 -25.05
CA LEU A 130 8.60 4.15 -25.70
C LEU A 130 8.19 5.62 -25.69
N VAL A 131 7.71 6.14 -26.81
CA VAL A 131 7.20 7.50 -26.96
C VAL A 131 5.77 7.49 -27.47
N LYS A 132 4.93 8.38 -26.94
CA LYS A 132 3.54 8.55 -27.38
C LYS A 132 3.49 9.69 -28.39
N ASP A 133 3.06 9.39 -29.61
CA ASP A 133 2.87 10.37 -30.68
C ASP A 133 1.52 10.14 -31.38
N GLY A 134 0.76 11.21 -31.60
CA GLY A 134 -0.59 11.11 -32.19
C GLY A 134 -1.54 10.15 -31.45
N GLY A 135 -1.36 9.96 -30.13
CA GLY A 135 -2.14 9.03 -29.32
C GLY A 135 -1.72 7.55 -29.42
N ARG A 136 -0.67 7.23 -30.18
CA ARG A 136 -0.13 5.88 -30.32
C ARG A 136 1.28 5.78 -29.76
N TRP A 137 1.63 4.60 -29.29
CA TRP A 137 2.95 4.28 -28.76
C TRP A 137 3.90 3.79 -29.85
N TYR A 138 5.14 4.26 -29.79
CA TYR A 138 6.24 3.87 -30.66
C TYR A 138 7.45 3.49 -29.81
N GLU A 139 8.17 2.46 -30.21
CA GLU A 139 9.47 2.12 -29.65
C GLU A 139 10.57 2.87 -30.42
N VAL A 140 11.53 3.43 -29.69
CA VAL A 140 12.67 4.15 -30.26
C VAL A 140 13.83 3.19 -30.46
N ILE A 141 14.07 2.78 -31.70
CA ILE A 141 15.14 1.85 -32.08
C ILE A 141 16.06 2.53 -33.08
N GLY A 142 17.34 2.68 -32.72
CA GLY A 142 18.34 3.29 -33.61
C GLY A 142 18.04 4.75 -34.00
N GLY A 143 17.26 5.47 -33.18
CA GLY A 143 16.82 6.84 -33.46
C GLY A 143 15.53 6.94 -34.28
N GLU A 144 14.92 5.81 -34.66
CA GLU A 144 13.66 5.77 -35.40
C GLU A 144 12.50 5.33 -34.50
N ASN A 145 11.32 5.91 -34.73
CA ASN A 145 10.09 5.52 -34.06
C ASN A 145 9.42 4.37 -34.82
N ARG A 146 9.40 3.17 -34.22
CA ARG A 146 8.72 2.00 -34.78
C ARG A 146 7.40 1.75 -34.04
N PRO A 147 6.31 1.39 -34.73
CA PRO A 147 5.04 1.12 -34.06
C PRO A 147 5.19 0.07 -32.96
N ALA A 148 4.79 0.42 -31.75
CA ALA A 148 4.77 -0.52 -30.63
C ALA A 148 3.43 -1.27 -30.58
N ASP A 149 3.41 -2.41 -29.90
CA ASP A 149 2.21 -3.14 -29.51
C ASP A 149 1.46 -2.31 -28.46
N GLN A 150 0.39 -1.66 -28.90
CA GLN A 150 -0.40 -0.75 -28.07
C GLN A 150 -1.01 -1.46 -26.86
N LYS A 151 -1.36 -2.75 -27.01
CA LYS A 151 -1.97 -3.53 -25.94
C LYS A 151 -0.94 -3.79 -24.84
N LYS A 152 0.27 -4.21 -25.20
CA LYS A 152 1.34 -4.45 -24.23
C LYS A 152 1.75 -3.17 -23.49
N VAL A 153 1.82 -2.03 -24.19
CA VAL A 153 2.11 -0.75 -23.52
C VAL A 153 0.99 -0.35 -22.55
N SER A 154 -0.27 -0.59 -22.91
CA SER A 154 -1.40 -0.40 -21.99
C SER A 154 -1.27 -1.31 -20.77
N GLU A 155 -1.04 -2.62 -20.96
CA GLU A 155 -0.87 -3.59 -19.87
C GLU A 155 0.29 -3.20 -18.93
N LEU A 156 1.39 -2.67 -19.49
CA LEU A 156 2.51 -2.14 -18.71
C LEU A 156 2.11 -0.92 -17.86
N LEU A 157 1.45 0.07 -18.46
CA LEU A 157 0.95 1.25 -17.75
C LEU A 157 -0.08 0.89 -16.67
N ASP A 158 -0.96 -0.06 -16.97
CA ASP A 158 -1.95 -0.58 -16.02
C ASP A 158 -1.27 -1.20 -14.81
N SER A 159 -0.31 -2.10 -15.05
CA SER A 159 0.46 -2.78 -14.01
C SER A 159 1.18 -1.79 -13.10
N PHE A 160 1.87 -0.79 -13.66
CA PHE A 160 2.63 0.18 -12.87
C PHE A 160 1.78 1.29 -12.23
N ALA A 161 0.56 1.55 -12.71
CA ALA A 161 -0.37 2.45 -12.02
C ALA A 161 -0.99 1.78 -10.78
N GLU A 162 -1.12 0.46 -10.79
CA GLU A 162 -1.69 -0.34 -9.70
C GLU A 162 -0.64 -0.95 -8.79
N LEU A 163 0.64 -0.62 -9.01
CA LEU A 163 1.76 -1.21 -8.30
C LEU A 163 1.68 -0.91 -6.80
N LYS A 164 1.63 -2.00 -6.04
CA LYS A 164 1.66 -1.99 -4.57
C LYS A 164 2.79 -2.86 -4.04
N ALA A 165 3.43 -2.37 -2.98
CA ALA A 165 4.38 -3.15 -2.19
C ALA A 165 3.72 -4.43 -1.63
N ALA A 166 4.43 -5.54 -1.72
CA ALA A 166 4.12 -6.80 -1.03
C ALA A 166 4.56 -6.77 0.44
N GLY A 167 5.64 -6.03 0.75
CA GLY A 167 6.16 -5.85 2.10
C GLY A 167 7.05 -4.62 2.23
N PHE A 168 7.38 -4.28 3.47
CA PHE A 168 8.28 -3.18 3.84
C PHE A 168 9.58 -3.79 4.41
N GLU A 169 10.73 -3.41 3.87
CA GLU A 169 12.02 -4.02 4.22
C GLU A 169 12.94 -3.06 4.96
N ASP A 170 13.05 -1.83 4.45
CA ASP A 170 13.85 -0.79 5.08
C ASP A 170 13.22 0.58 4.85
N ASP A 171 13.16 1.38 5.90
CA ASP A 171 12.35 2.58 5.95
C ASP A 171 13.13 3.85 5.65
N VAL A 172 14.43 3.90 6.01
CA VAL A 172 15.24 5.12 5.99
C VAL A 172 16.73 4.76 5.87
N HIS A 173 17.38 5.20 4.79
CA HIS A 173 18.85 5.11 4.61
C HIS A 173 19.41 3.68 4.75
N GLY A 174 18.62 2.70 4.33
CA GLY A 174 19.06 1.30 4.28
C GLY A 174 20.29 1.13 3.41
N ASN A 175 21.08 0.09 3.69
CA ASN A 175 22.21 -0.28 2.83
C ASN A 175 21.68 -0.73 1.46
N LEU A 176 21.54 0.19 0.50
CA LEU A 176 21.01 -0.10 -0.83
C LEU A 176 21.82 -1.18 -1.56
N GLU A 177 23.11 -1.32 -1.23
CA GLU A 177 23.99 -2.37 -1.75
C GLU A 177 23.51 -3.77 -1.34
N LYS A 178 23.02 -3.93 -0.10
CA LYS A 178 22.43 -5.20 0.40
C LYS A 178 21.32 -5.71 -0.51
N TYR A 179 20.58 -4.78 -1.12
CA TYR A 179 19.42 -5.03 -1.97
C TYR A 179 19.74 -4.94 -3.46
N GLU A 180 20.99 -4.65 -3.84
CA GLU A 180 21.41 -4.35 -5.22
C GLU A 180 20.58 -3.21 -5.84
N LEU A 181 20.30 -2.17 -5.05
CA LEU A 181 19.56 -0.97 -5.48
C LEU A 181 20.47 0.23 -5.81
N THR A 182 21.77 0.12 -5.50
CA THR A 182 22.79 1.07 -6.00
C THR A 182 23.03 0.87 -7.49
N GLU A 183 23.06 -0.39 -7.94
CA GLU A 183 23.10 -0.79 -9.35
C GLU A 183 21.91 -1.71 -9.64
N PRO A 184 20.72 -1.15 -9.89
CA PRO A 184 19.50 -1.94 -9.98
C PRO A 184 19.52 -2.87 -11.21
N VAL A 185 19.01 -4.09 -11.03
CA VAL A 185 18.91 -5.08 -12.12
C VAL A 185 17.87 -4.68 -13.17
N ALA A 186 16.90 -3.85 -12.80
CA ALA A 186 16.01 -3.18 -13.74
C ALA A 186 15.54 -1.81 -13.24
N GLU A 187 15.19 -0.93 -14.16
CA GLU A 187 14.58 0.36 -13.90
C GLU A 187 13.50 0.65 -14.95
N ILE A 188 12.37 1.18 -14.51
CA ILE A 188 11.35 1.75 -15.39
C ILE A 188 10.98 3.15 -14.91
N VAL A 189 10.89 4.08 -15.85
CA VAL A 189 10.57 5.49 -15.59
C VAL A 189 9.50 5.95 -16.57
N PHE A 190 8.50 6.62 -16.05
CA PHE A 190 7.39 7.23 -16.76
C PHE A 190 7.53 8.74 -16.72
N TYR A 191 7.42 9.39 -17.87
CA TYR A 191 7.55 10.83 -18.01
C TYR A 191 6.22 11.40 -18.53
N GLY A 192 5.71 12.44 -17.88
CA GLY A 192 4.44 13.06 -18.24
C GLY A 192 4.19 14.36 -17.50
N LYS A 193 3.52 15.33 -18.14
CA LYS A 193 3.11 16.61 -17.52
C LYS A 193 4.23 17.36 -16.74
N GLY A 194 5.49 17.21 -17.13
CA GLY A 194 6.63 17.86 -16.49
C GLY A 194 7.19 17.15 -15.24
N SER A 195 6.69 15.95 -14.91
CA SER A 195 7.26 15.09 -13.86
C SER A 195 7.76 13.76 -14.42
N GLU A 196 8.61 13.11 -13.62
CA GLU A 196 8.99 11.72 -13.81
C GLU A 196 8.73 10.92 -12.53
N GLU A 197 8.27 9.69 -12.70
CA GLU A 197 8.11 8.72 -11.62
C GLU A 197 8.61 7.37 -12.12
N GLY A 198 9.13 6.53 -11.23
CA GLY A 198 9.69 5.27 -11.66
C GLY A 198 9.93 4.28 -10.52
N VAL A 199 10.31 3.07 -10.89
CA VAL A 199 10.62 1.99 -9.96
C VAL A 199 11.97 1.40 -10.33
N LEU A 200 12.82 1.27 -9.32
CA LEU A 200 14.08 0.55 -9.38
C LEU A 200 13.87 -0.83 -8.78
N PHE A 201 14.28 -1.86 -9.49
CA PHE A 201 14.28 -3.24 -9.02
C PHE A 201 15.69 -3.63 -8.64
N GLY A 202 15.85 -4.09 -7.41
CA GLY A 202 17.08 -4.70 -6.91
C GLY A 202 17.06 -6.20 -7.12
N LYS A 203 17.84 -6.94 -6.33
CA LYS A 203 17.90 -8.39 -6.44
C LYS A 203 16.56 -9.05 -6.10
N ARG A 204 16.44 -10.30 -6.54
CA ARG A 204 15.32 -11.16 -6.17
C ARG A 204 15.33 -11.41 -4.66
N ASN A 205 14.19 -11.25 -4.00
CA ASN A 205 14.05 -11.54 -2.58
C ASN A 205 13.71 -13.02 -2.35
N ASP A 206 12.75 -13.55 -3.10
CA ASP A 206 12.29 -14.94 -3.02
C ASP A 206 11.68 -15.44 -4.34
N GLU A 207 10.95 -16.56 -4.32
CA GLU A 207 10.29 -17.16 -5.50
C GLU A 207 9.19 -16.32 -6.16
N SER A 208 8.71 -15.30 -5.45
CA SER A 208 7.54 -14.49 -5.76
C SER A 208 7.82 -13.00 -5.79
N THR A 209 8.92 -12.51 -5.18
CA THR A 209 9.17 -11.07 -5.03
C THR A 209 10.60 -10.61 -5.38
N TYR A 210 10.71 -9.32 -5.69
CA TYR A 210 11.96 -8.57 -5.84
C TYR A 210 12.02 -7.44 -4.82
N PHE A 211 13.22 -7.07 -4.39
CA PHE A 211 13.42 -5.79 -3.71
C PHE A 211 13.19 -4.66 -4.72
N ALA A 212 12.55 -3.58 -4.27
CA ALA A 212 12.30 -2.42 -5.11
C ALA A 212 12.21 -1.13 -4.31
N LYS A 213 12.41 0.00 -4.99
CA LYS A 213 12.14 1.34 -4.46
C LYS A 213 11.53 2.23 -5.53
N ALA A 214 10.75 3.21 -5.09
CA ALA A 214 10.36 4.31 -5.97
C ALA A 214 11.59 5.18 -6.31
N LYS A 215 11.64 5.68 -7.53
CA LYS A 215 12.71 6.59 -7.99
C LYS A 215 12.70 7.85 -7.13
N GLY A 216 13.86 8.21 -6.59
CA GLY A 216 14.02 9.39 -5.72
C GLY A 216 13.46 9.25 -4.30
N ALA A 217 12.90 8.09 -3.92
CA ALA A 217 12.47 7.82 -2.55
C ALA A 217 13.53 7.01 -1.78
N ASP A 218 13.51 7.05 -0.45
CA ASP A 218 14.43 6.24 0.38
C ASP A 218 13.92 4.82 0.70
N PRO A 219 12.63 4.59 0.99
CA PRO A 219 12.18 3.29 1.47
C PRO A 219 12.38 2.16 0.46
N VAL A 220 12.75 0.99 0.98
CA VAL A 220 12.89 -0.27 0.25
C VAL A 220 11.70 -1.18 0.59
N TYR A 221 11.12 -1.72 -0.46
CA TYR A 221 9.96 -2.60 -0.43
C TYR A 221 10.30 -3.94 -1.07
N THR A 222 9.42 -4.92 -0.86
CA THR A 222 9.30 -6.04 -1.79
C THR A 222 8.11 -5.81 -2.71
N VAL A 223 8.23 -6.22 -3.97
CA VAL A 223 7.16 -6.16 -4.97
C VAL A 223 7.02 -7.50 -5.68
N SER A 224 5.81 -7.81 -6.16
CA SER A 224 5.56 -9.04 -6.94
C SER A 224 6.49 -9.13 -8.15
N LYS A 225 7.03 -10.32 -8.42
CA LYS A 225 7.83 -10.61 -9.62
C LYS A 225 7.09 -10.29 -10.92
N ASN A 226 5.76 -10.23 -10.91
CA ASN A 226 4.97 -9.92 -12.09
C ASN A 226 5.28 -8.51 -12.64
N TYR A 227 5.60 -7.55 -11.78
CA TYR A 227 6.05 -6.21 -12.20
C TYR A 227 7.41 -6.23 -12.90
N PHE A 228 8.28 -7.19 -12.56
CA PHE A 228 9.55 -7.41 -13.25
C PHE A 228 9.36 -8.19 -14.56
N ILE A 229 8.50 -9.21 -14.56
CA ILE A 229 8.27 -10.09 -15.71
C ILE A 229 7.69 -9.32 -16.91
N ILE A 230 6.80 -8.36 -16.67
CA ILE A 230 6.16 -7.55 -17.73
C ILE A 230 7.11 -6.56 -18.42
N LEU A 231 8.28 -6.28 -17.83
CA LEU A 231 9.26 -5.39 -18.43
C LEU A 231 9.80 -5.98 -19.74
N PRO A 232 9.95 -5.17 -20.81
CA PRO A 232 10.66 -5.58 -22.02
C PRO A 232 12.11 -5.96 -21.69
N LYS A 233 12.55 -7.07 -22.26
CA LYS A 233 13.92 -7.61 -22.13
C LYS A 233 14.63 -7.66 -23.49
N ASN A 234 13.91 -7.38 -24.57
CA ASN A 234 14.41 -7.28 -25.94
C ASN A 234 13.45 -6.41 -26.77
N ASN A 235 13.87 -6.02 -27.98
CA ASN A 235 13.06 -5.18 -28.89
C ASN A 235 11.82 -5.91 -29.44
N GLU A 236 11.81 -7.23 -29.54
CA GLU A 236 10.65 -7.97 -30.07
C GLU A 236 9.48 -8.01 -29.08
N ASP A 237 9.74 -7.79 -27.79
CA ASP A 237 8.74 -7.84 -26.74
C ASP A 237 7.63 -6.80 -26.98
N TYR A 238 7.91 -5.66 -27.59
CA TYR A 238 6.94 -4.56 -27.77
C TYR A 238 6.77 -4.08 -29.20
N LEU A 239 7.39 -4.71 -30.21
CA LEU A 239 7.05 -4.42 -31.60
C LEU A 239 5.66 -4.94 -31.95
N SER A 240 4.88 -4.15 -32.71
CA SER A 240 3.60 -4.62 -33.25
C SER A 240 3.84 -5.80 -34.19
N LYS A 241 3.16 -6.93 -33.94
CA LYS A 241 3.15 -8.07 -34.86
C LYS A 241 2.40 -7.78 -36.16
#